data_AF-A0A838JUR5-F1
#
_entry.id   AF-A0A838JUR5-F1
#
_cell.length_a   1.000
_cell.length_b   1.000
_cell.length_c   1.000
_cell.angle_alpha   90.00
_cell.angle_beta   90.00
_cell.angle_gamma   90.00
#
_symmetry.space_group_name_H-M   'P 1'
#
loop_
_entity.id
_entity.type
_entity.pdbx_description
1 polymer ?
#
loop_
_entity_poly.entity_id
_entity_poly.type
_entity_poly.pdbx_seq_one_letter_code
_entity_poly.pdbx_strand_id
1 'polypeptide(L)' 'MKKLLRRLVLLGAIAGAVYAARSYLRGESATTGTAQIVFDDGSTRSLAPNTTEGSEFIDVGRKIVEIGL' A
#
# COMPACT_ATOMS: atom_id res chain seq x y z
N MET A 1 -6.31 -1.20 -43.37
CA MET A 1 -6.04 -2.10 -42.22
C MET A 1 -5.00 -1.54 -41.24
N LYS A 2 -3.84 -1.02 -41.68
CA LYS A 2 -2.78 -0.47 -40.79
C LYS A 2 -3.24 0.62 -39.80
N LYS A 3 -4.18 1.50 -40.19
CA LYS A 3 -4.73 2.55 -39.30
C LYS A 3 -5.58 2.00 -38.14
N LEU A 4 -6.34 0.92 -38.35
CA LEU A 4 -7.14 0.30 -37.29
C LEU A 4 -6.25 -0.40 -36.28
N LEU A 5 -5.24 -1.15 -36.76
CA LEU A 5 -4.28 -1.83 -35.89
C LEU A 5 -3.55 -0.84 -34.97
N ARG A 6 -3.11 0.30 -35.52
CA ARG A 6 -2.45 1.37 -34.76
C ARG A 6 -3.34 1.96 -33.67
N ARG A 7 -4.64 2.09 -33.93
CA ARG A 7 -5.61 2.59 -32.93
C ARG A 7 -5.85 1.57 -31.82
N LEU A 8 -5.95 0.29 -32.15
CA LEU A 8 -6.06 -0.79 -31.16
C LEU A 8 -4.84 -0.86 -30.24
N VAL A 9 -3.64 -0.76 -30.80
CA VAL A 9 -2.40 -0.72 -30.00
C VAL A 9 -2.37 0.50 -29.08
N LEU A 10 -2.78 1.67 -29.59
CA LEU A 10 -2.82 2.90 -28.78
C LEU A 10 -3.81 2.78 -27.62
N LEU A 11 -4.99 2.19 -27.86
CA LEU A 11 -6.00 1.94 -26.82
C LEU A 11 -5.48 0.96 -25.76
N GLY A 12 -4.79 -0.11 -26.18
CA GLY A 12 -4.15 -1.06 -25.27
C GLY A 12 -3.08 -0.41 -24.41
N ALA A 13 -2.24 0.44 -25.01
CA ALA A 13 -1.20 1.18 -24.28
C ALA A 13 -1.80 2.14 -23.24
N ILE A 14 -2.87 2.86 -23.58
CA ILE A 14 -3.56 3.75 -22.63
C ILE A 14 -4.19 2.95 -21.49
N ALA A 15 -4.89 1.86 -21.80
CA ALA A 15 -5.47 0.99 -20.77
C ALA A 15 -4.40 0.41 -19.83
N GLY A 16 -3.25 -0.03 -20.39
CA GLY A 16 -2.11 -0.51 -19.62
C GLY A 16 -1.49 0.57 -18.74
N ALA A 17 -1.32 1.79 -19.25
CA ALA A 17 -0.80 2.93 -18.48
C ALA A 17 -1.74 3.31 -17.33
N VAL A 18 -3.04 3.35 -17.56
CA VAL A 18 -4.05 3.62 -16.53
C VAL A 18 -4.05 2.51 -15.46
N TYR A 19 -3.94 1.24 -15.87
CA TYR A 19 -3.86 0.12 -14.94
C TYR A 19 -2.58 0.20 -14.09
N ALA A 20 -1.42 0.45 -14.71
CA ALA A 20 -0.15 0.59 -14.02
C ALA A 20 -0.16 1.78 -13.03
N ALA A 21 -0.67 2.94 -13.45
CA ALA A 21 -0.82 4.10 -12.57
C ALA A 21 -1.76 3.81 -11.39
N ARG A 22 -2.90 3.15 -11.64
CA ARG A 22 -3.83 2.74 -10.57
C ARG A 22 -3.20 1.72 -9.63
N SER A 23 -2.41 0.78 -10.16
CA SER A 23 -1.70 -0.21 -9.36
C SER A 23 -0.57 0.40 -8.55
N TYR A 24 0.11 1.42 -9.08
CA TYR A 24 1.15 2.16 -8.37
C TYR A 24 0.54 2.95 -7.20
N LEU A 25 -0.54 3.70 -7.46
CA LEU A 25 -1.28 4.44 -6.43
C LEU A 25 -1.98 3.54 -5.38
N ARG A 26 -2.24 2.27 -5.70
CA ARG A 26 -2.72 1.26 -4.74
C ARG A 26 -1.58 0.47 -4.09
N GLY A 27 -0.44 0.37 -4.75
CA GLY A 27 0.75 -0.38 -4.36
C GLY A 27 1.55 0.33 -3.28
N GLU A 28 1.38 1.65 -3.16
CA GLU A 28 1.51 2.38 -1.90
C GLU A 28 0.38 1.97 -0.95
N SER A 29 0.40 0.68 -0.61
CA SER A 29 -0.62 -0.02 0.13
C SER A 29 -0.80 0.72 1.42
N ALA A 30 -2.00 1.29 1.62
CA ALA A 30 -2.50 1.72 2.90
C ALA A 30 -1.98 0.74 3.95
N THR A 31 -1.14 1.22 4.86
CA THR A 31 -0.50 0.36 5.87
C THR A 31 -1.60 -0.39 6.60
N THR A 32 -1.80 -1.66 6.26
CA THR A 32 -2.90 -2.44 6.80
C THR A 32 -2.45 -2.99 8.14
N GLY A 33 -3.11 -2.54 9.20
CA GLY A 33 -2.79 -2.93 10.57
C GLY A 33 -3.21 -1.87 11.58
N THR A 34 -3.09 -2.22 12.85
CA THR A 34 -3.31 -1.31 13.97
C THR A 34 -2.16 -1.52 14.95
N ALA A 35 -1.45 -0.46 15.30
CA ALA A 35 -0.49 -0.52 16.40
C ALA A 35 -1.21 -0.16 17.70
N GLN A 36 -1.08 -0.98 18.73
CA GLN A 36 -1.62 -0.71 20.05
C GLN A 36 -0.49 -0.72 21.07
N ILE A 37 -0.41 0.35 21.86
CA ILE A 37 0.52 0.47 22.99
C ILE A 37 -0.28 0.17 24.25
N VAL A 38 0.17 -0.81 25.02
CA VAL A 38 -0.35 -1.15 26.35
C VAL A 38 0.65 -0.65 27.37
N PHE A 39 0.22 0.16 28.32
CA PHE A 39 1.05 0.71 29.39
C PHE A 39 0.94 -0.13 30.66
N ASP A 40 1.91 0.01 31.57
CA ASP A 40 1.97 -0.75 32.83
C ASP A 40 0.80 -0.45 33.79
N ASP A 41 0.16 0.71 33.63
CA ASP A 41 -1.06 1.09 34.35
C ASP A 41 -2.33 0.43 33.78
N GLY A 42 -2.19 -0.41 32.75
CA GLY A 42 -3.26 -1.08 32.04
C GLY A 42 -3.99 -0.22 31.01
N SER A 43 -3.59 1.04 30.83
CA SER A 43 -4.15 1.89 29.79
C SER A 43 -3.67 1.46 28.40
N THR A 44 -4.48 1.74 27.38
CA THR A 44 -4.16 1.43 25.99
C THR A 44 -4.30 2.64 25.09
N ARG A 45 -3.34 2.79 24.17
CA ARG A 45 -3.36 3.77 23.09
C ARG A 45 -3.27 3.09 21.74
N SER A 46 -4.29 3.29 20.91
CA SER A 46 -4.27 2.82 19.52
C SER A 46 -3.70 3.90 18.60
N LEU A 47 -2.76 3.52 17.75
CA LEU A 47 -2.22 4.35 16.68
C LEU A 47 -2.85 3.91 15.36
N ALA A 48 -3.50 4.86 14.70
CA ALA A 48 -4.18 4.59 13.44
C ALA A 48 -3.15 4.47 12.30
N PRO A 49 -3.36 3.57 11.33
CA PRO A 49 -2.41 3.34 10.23
C PRO A 49 -2.23 4.54 9.29
N ASN A 50 -3.17 5.49 9.31
CA ASN A 50 -3.11 6.71 8.53
C ASN A 50 -2.34 7.84 9.21
N THR A 51 -1.76 7.61 10.40
CA THR A 51 -0.80 8.52 11.02
C THR A 51 0.62 8.02 10.77
N THR A 52 1.57 8.94 10.68
CA THR A 52 2.99 8.60 10.49
C THR A 52 3.46 7.60 11.54
N GLU A 53 3.16 7.87 12.81
CA GLU A 53 3.55 7.01 13.94
C GLU A 53 2.94 5.61 13.81
N GLY A 54 1.64 5.50 13.52
CA GLY A 54 0.99 4.21 13.36
C GLY A 54 1.56 3.41 12.18
N SER A 55 1.87 4.07 11.07
CA SER A 55 2.49 3.43 9.91
C SER A 55 3.88 2.90 10.23
N GLU A 56 4.73 3.69 10.89
CA GLU A 56 6.10 3.29 11.24
C GLU A 56 6.11 2.05 12.16
N PHE A 57 5.24 2.03 13.19
CA PHE A 57 5.13 0.87 14.08
C PHE A 57 4.69 -0.39 13.34
N ILE A 58 3.71 -0.28 12.44
CA ILE A 58 3.22 -1.41 11.65
C ILE A 58 4.30 -1.91 10.70
N ASP A 59 5.06 -1.02 10.06
CA ASP A 59 6.12 -1.38 9.12
C ASP A 59 7.29 -2.07 9.84
N VAL A 60 7.70 -1.59 11.01
CA VAL A 60 8.72 -2.26 11.83
C VAL A 60 8.23 -3.64 12.25
N GLY A 61 7.00 -3.76 12.76
CA GLY A 61 6.42 -5.04 13.14
C GLY A 61 6.36 -6.04 11.99
N ARG A 62 5.93 -5.58 10.81
CA ARG A 62 5.96 -6.39 9.57
C ARG A 62 7.37 -6.83 9.25
N LYS A 63 8.35 -5.92 9.31
CA LYS A 63 9.74 -6.24 8.98
C LYS A 63 10.34 -7.29 9.91
N ILE A 64 10.03 -7.23 11.20
CA ILE A 64 10.46 -8.23 12.19
C ILE A 64 9.92 -9.63 11.82
N VAL A 65 8.64 -9.72 11.45
CA VAL A 65 8.04 -10.99 11.00
C VAL A 65 8.66 -11.48 9.69
N GLU A 66 8.91 -10.58 8.73
CA GLU A 66 9.53 -10.92 7.44
C GLU A 66 10.95 -11.48 7.59
N ILE A 67 11.74 -10.95 8.54
CA ILE A 67 13.10 -11.45 8.79
C ILE A 67 13.12 -12.74 9.62
N GLY A 68 11.97 -13.20 10.10
CA GLY A 68 11.82 -14.49 10.80
C GLY A 68 12.44 -14.50 12.19
N LEU A 69 12.43 -13.36 12.90
CA LEU A 69 12.77 -13.33 14.32
C LEU A 69 11.66 -13.95 15.17
#